data_AF-B7FXA6-F1
#
_entry.id   AF-B7FXA6-F1
#
_cell.length_a   1.000
_cell.length_b   1.000
_cell.length_c   1.000
_cell.angle_alpha   90.00
_cell.angle_beta   90.00
_cell.angle_gamma   90.00
#
_symmetry.space_group_name_H-M   'P 1'
#
loop_
_entity.id
_entity.type
_entity.pdbx_description
1 polymer ?
#
loop_
_entity_poly.entity_id
_entity_poly.type
_entity_poly.pdbx_seq_one_letter_code
_entity_poly.pdbx_strand_id
1 'polypeptide(L)'
;MAKPPFNPFRDLLSGVIMAATSVPQLIAYAETVGYAGYRGLATAGPPLAAWGIVTGSPFMNAGVTSITALMAKSDLDGEAYVARYGEEAYVDLVAAYSLYIGLASVVLALIGFGKLAKWVPQPVRSGFKWGCAVGVLVSAVPNGFFALGGSELKQYVAESTLRDLVAPFQAAFPGLPNVTNFIFALIHPNMWGLEPTIMFVLGTAFIMEGKTYLPRFLPPGTEVILVTAAATAYSVLYNYSGGVVGEIPALDPDAGIFFGGLRIPVEVVDVRKLVTEVPIVTQFGGSWFMLALSASIFAGVNFLSVMGIASGFENEDGIPWNAERELIAQG
;
A
#
# COMPACT_ATOMS: atom_id res chain seq x y z
N MET A 1 -0.80 30.46 7.81
CA MET A 1 -0.75 30.52 9.30
C MET A 1 0.62 30.06 9.77
N ALA A 2 0.99 30.30 11.04
CA ALA A 2 2.24 29.76 11.59
C ALA A 2 2.11 28.25 11.87
N LYS A 3 3.22 27.51 11.87
CA LYS A 3 3.23 26.09 12.23
C LYS A 3 2.64 25.90 13.64
N PRO A 4 1.87 24.82 13.90
CA PRO A 4 1.32 24.57 15.22
C PRO A 4 2.46 24.40 16.25
N PRO A 5 2.26 24.83 17.51
CA PRO A 5 3.25 24.61 18.55
C PRO A 5 3.39 23.10 18.82
N PHE A 6 4.64 22.67 19.04
CA PHE A 6 4.96 21.30 19.44
C PHE A 6 4.31 21.01 20.80
N ASN A 7 3.58 19.90 20.88
CA ASN A 7 2.99 19.42 22.12
C ASN A 7 3.37 17.94 22.27
N PRO A 8 4.35 17.61 23.13
CA PRO A 8 4.88 16.24 23.22
C PRO A 8 3.79 15.18 23.45
N PHE A 9 2.81 15.48 24.31
CA PHE A 9 1.76 14.53 24.65
C PHE A 9 0.78 14.33 23.50
N ARG A 10 0.30 15.44 22.91
CA ARG A 10 -0.64 15.39 21.78
C ARG A 10 0.01 14.72 20.58
N ASP A 11 1.24 15.12 20.25
CA ASP A 11 1.92 14.65 19.05
C ASP A 11 2.33 13.17 19.21
N LEU A 12 2.73 12.72 20.41
CA LEU A 12 2.93 11.31 20.72
C LEU A 12 1.64 10.50 20.61
N LEU A 13 0.55 10.98 21.22
CA LEU A 13 -0.74 10.30 21.18
C LEU A 13 -1.22 10.16 19.72
N SER A 14 -1.20 11.25 18.95
CA SER A 14 -1.53 11.24 17.53
C SER A 14 -0.64 10.27 16.74
N GLY A 15 0.66 10.24 17.00
CA GLY A 15 1.59 9.30 16.38
C GLY A 15 1.26 7.84 16.68
N VAL A 16 0.93 7.51 17.94
CA VAL A 16 0.54 6.15 18.35
C VAL A 16 -0.75 5.72 17.66
N ILE A 17 -1.75 6.60 17.58
CA ILE A 17 -3.02 6.31 16.90
C ILE A 17 -2.78 6.10 15.42
N MET A 18 -2.00 6.97 14.78
CA MET A 18 -1.63 6.83 13.37
C MET A 18 -0.92 5.50 13.11
N ALA A 19 0.08 5.17 13.92
CA ALA A 19 0.77 3.88 13.83
C ALA A 19 -0.20 2.70 13.94
N ALA A 20 -1.09 2.71 14.95
CA ALA A 20 -2.08 1.66 15.15
C ALA A 20 -3.07 1.55 13.97
N THR A 21 -3.51 2.67 13.40
CA THR A 21 -4.39 2.68 12.22
C THR A 21 -3.71 2.20 10.94
N SER A 22 -2.39 2.38 10.84
CA SER A 22 -1.60 1.93 9.69
C SER A 22 -1.32 0.43 9.70
N VAL A 23 -1.39 -0.26 10.85
CA VAL A 23 -1.14 -1.71 10.95
C VAL A 23 -1.98 -2.53 9.95
N PRO A 24 -3.33 -2.47 9.97
CA PRO A 24 -4.14 -3.25 9.03
C PRO A 24 -3.91 -2.82 7.58
N GLN A 25 -3.61 -1.54 7.35
CA GLN A 25 -3.34 -1.00 6.01
C GLN A 25 -2.04 -1.57 5.42
N LEU A 26 -0.97 -1.64 6.20
CA LEU A 26 0.33 -2.19 5.80
C LEU A 26 0.24 -3.68 5.46
N ILE A 27 -0.52 -4.43 6.25
CA ILE A 27 -0.84 -5.84 5.98
C ILE A 27 -1.56 -5.99 4.65
N ALA A 28 -2.68 -5.27 4.48
CA ALA A 28 -3.53 -5.40 3.30
C ALA A 28 -2.77 -5.05 2.01
N TYR A 29 -1.87 -4.06 2.06
CA TYR A 29 -1.09 -3.67 0.90
C TYR A 29 0.07 -4.61 0.60
N ALA A 30 0.69 -5.24 1.59
CA ALA A 30 1.63 -6.34 1.37
C ALA A 30 0.98 -7.51 0.61
N GLU A 31 -0.23 -7.91 1.03
CA GLU A 31 -1.02 -8.93 0.34
C GLU A 31 -1.43 -8.48 -1.07
N THR A 32 -1.69 -7.18 -1.25
CA THR A 32 -1.96 -6.60 -2.57
C THR A 32 -0.76 -6.69 -3.51
N VAL A 33 0.47 -6.51 -2.99
CA VAL A 33 1.71 -6.72 -3.78
C VAL A 33 1.91 -8.20 -4.11
N GLY A 34 1.46 -9.11 -3.25
CA GLY A 34 1.45 -10.55 -3.50
C GLY A 34 2.42 -11.35 -2.63
N TYR A 35 2.79 -10.83 -1.46
CA TYR A 35 3.56 -11.54 -0.43
C TYR A 35 2.85 -11.42 0.93
N ALA A 36 3.32 -12.19 1.92
CA ALA A 36 2.69 -12.29 3.24
C ALA A 36 2.56 -10.93 3.95
N GLY A 37 1.41 -10.73 4.61
CA GLY A 37 1.04 -9.46 5.24
C GLY A 37 2.04 -8.94 6.27
N TYR A 38 2.68 -9.83 7.03
CA TYR A 38 3.66 -9.44 8.07
C TYR A 38 4.86 -8.67 7.49
N ARG A 39 5.24 -8.90 6.23
CA ARG A 39 6.37 -8.20 5.60
C ARG A 39 6.10 -6.71 5.40
N GLY A 40 4.83 -6.33 5.22
CA GLY A 40 4.43 -4.91 5.19
C GLY A 40 4.69 -4.23 6.53
N LEU A 41 4.41 -4.90 7.65
CA LEU A 41 4.69 -4.38 8.98
C LEU A 41 6.20 -4.32 9.26
N ALA A 42 6.92 -5.38 8.90
CA ALA A 42 8.36 -5.48 9.13
C ALA A 42 9.17 -4.37 8.44
N THR A 43 8.69 -3.90 7.28
CA THR A 43 9.42 -2.92 6.45
C THR A 43 8.97 -1.47 6.63
N ALA A 44 7.83 -1.21 7.28
CA ALA A 44 7.26 0.13 7.35
C ALA A 44 8.03 1.11 8.24
N GLY A 45 8.67 0.64 9.31
CA GLY A 45 9.29 1.50 10.33
C GLY A 45 10.37 2.46 9.78
N PRO A 46 11.45 1.96 9.17
CA PRO A 46 12.55 2.81 8.71
C PRO A 46 12.15 3.86 7.66
N PRO A 47 11.36 3.53 6.61
CA PRO A 47 10.89 4.53 5.63
C PRO A 47 10.02 5.63 6.26
N LEU A 48 9.11 5.28 7.18
CA LEU A 48 8.26 6.26 7.87
C LEU A 48 9.08 7.19 8.77
N ALA A 49 10.09 6.65 9.44
CA ALA A 49 11.02 7.46 10.24
C ALA A 49 11.84 8.41 9.36
N ALA A 50 12.38 7.92 8.24
CA ALA A 50 13.11 8.75 7.27
C ALA A 50 12.22 9.87 6.71
N TRP A 51 10.99 9.54 6.33
CA TRP A 51 10.00 10.52 5.88
C TRP A 51 9.74 11.59 6.94
N GLY A 52 9.46 11.20 8.19
CA GLY A 52 9.17 12.13 9.28
C GLY A 52 10.30 13.11 9.58
N ILE A 53 11.56 12.73 9.33
CA ILE A 53 12.74 13.59 9.48
C ILE A 53 12.85 14.58 8.30
N VAL A 54 12.57 14.12 7.08
CA VAL A 54 12.81 14.89 5.86
C VAL A 54 11.62 15.77 5.48
N THR A 55 10.38 15.35 5.71
CA THR A 55 9.16 16.07 5.29
C THR A 55 9.10 17.51 5.81
N GLY A 56 8.55 18.42 5.01
CA GLY A 56 8.34 19.82 5.39
C GLY A 56 7.02 20.08 6.11
N SER A 57 6.05 19.18 5.93
CA SER A 57 4.68 19.30 6.44
C SER A 57 4.55 18.77 7.86
N PRO A 58 3.95 19.54 8.80
CA PRO A 58 3.75 19.09 10.18
C PRO A 58 2.62 18.06 10.34
N PHE A 59 1.78 17.85 9.32
CA PHE A 59 0.59 16.99 9.39
C PHE A 59 0.68 15.75 8.49
N MET A 60 1.68 15.69 7.61
CA MET A 60 1.74 14.66 6.59
C MET A 60 2.43 13.41 7.10
N ASN A 61 1.74 12.28 6.96
CA ASN A 61 2.33 10.96 7.11
C ASN A 61 2.44 10.30 5.72
N ALA A 62 3.57 9.67 5.43
CA ALA A 62 3.70 8.82 4.27
C ALA A 62 3.15 7.43 4.58
N GLY A 63 2.82 6.69 3.53
CA GLY A 63 2.41 5.31 3.64
C GLY A 63 2.34 4.68 2.26
N VAL A 64 2.33 3.35 2.24
CA VAL A 64 2.01 2.62 1.01
C VAL A 64 0.57 2.93 0.64
N THR A 65 0.28 3.07 -0.65
CA THR A 65 -1.09 3.16 -1.17
C THR A 65 -1.43 1.90 -1.96
N SER A 66 -2.72 1.55 -2.03
CA SER A 66 -3.19 0.42 -2.84
C SER A 66 -2.71 0.49 -4.30
N ILE A 67 -2.60 1.70 -4.85
CA ILE A 67 -2.15 1.92 -6.23
C ILE A 67 -0.69 1.57 -6.38
N THR A 68 0.16 2.09 -5.49
CA THR A 68 1.59 1.76 -5.50
C THR A 68 1.82 0.26 -5.29
N ALA A 69 0.99 -0.40 -4.45
CA ALA A 69 1.05 -1.84 -4.27
C ALA A 69 0.68 -2.60 -5.57
N LEU A 70 -0.41 -2.21 -6.23
CA LEU A 70 -0.84 -2.81 -7.51
C LEU A 70 0.17 -2.55 -8.64
N MET A 71 0.74 -1.34 -8.71
CA MET A 71 1.78 -1.01 -9.69
C MET A 71 3.03 -1.86 -9.47
N ALA A 72 3.49 -2.03 -8.23
CA ALA A 72 4.67 -2.86 -7.95
C ALA A 72 4.44 -4.32 -8.38
N LYS A 73 3.24 -4.84 -8.09
CA LYS A 73 2.84 -6.18 -8.52
C LYS A 73 2.80 -6.31 -10.05
N SER A 74 2.22 -5.33 -10.74
CA SER A 74 2.08 -5.35 -12.20
C SER A 74 3.40 -5.14 -12.92
N ASP A 75 4.24 -4.22 -12.47
CA ASP A 75 5.53 -3.87 -13.10
C ASP A 75 6.52 -5.04 -13.01
N LEU A 76 6.44 -5.82 -11.92
CA LEU A 76 7.35 -6.94 -11.64
C LEU A 76 6.79 -8.30 -12.06
N ASP A 77 5.62 -8.35 -12.71
CA ASP A 77 4.89 -9.59 -13.03
C ASP A 77 4.84 -10.56 -11.83
N GLY A 78 4.44 -10.02 -10.68
CA GLY A 78 4.69 -10.67 -9.38
C GLY A 78 4.11 -12.08 -9.27
N GLU A 79 2.97 -12.35 -9.91
CA GLU A 79 2.35 -13.68 -9.87
C GLU A 79 3.17 -14.73 -10.61
N ALA A 80 3.66 -14.41 -11.81
CA ALA A 80 4.52 -15.31 -12.58
C ALA A 80 5.88 -15.48 -11.90
N TYR A 81 6.41 -14.40 -11.30
CA TYR A 81 7.69 -14.45 -10.60
C TYR A 81 7.63 -15.33 -9.35
N VAL A 82 6.62 -15.14 -8.49
CA VAL A 82 6.40 -15.98 -7.29
C VAL A 82 6.19 -17.44 -7.68
N ALA A 83 5.41 -17.73 -8.73
CA ALA A 83 5.18 -19.10 -9.19
C ALA A 83 6.47 -19.80 -9.67
N ARG A 84 7.45 -19.05 -10.16
CA ARG A 84 8.69 -19.59 -10.73
C ARG A 84 9.86 -19.66 -9.74
N TYR A 85 9.98 -18.66 -8.87
CA TYR A 85 11.15 -18.48 -8.00
C TYR A 85 10.82 -18.48 -6.50
N GLY A 86 9.53 -18.52 -6.15
CA GLY A 86 9.06 -18.46 -4.77
C GLY A 86 8.94 -17.03 -4.23
N GLU A 87 8.38 -16.92 -3.03
CA GLU A 87 8.05 -15.65 -2.40
C GLU A 87 9.30 -14.89 -1.91
N GLU A 88 10.30 -15.57 -1.33
CA GLU A 88 11.51 -14.89 -0.83
C GLU A 88 12.27 -14.16 -1.95
N ALA A 89 12.44 -14.81 -3.11
CA ALA A 89 13.07 -14.19 -4.27
C ALA A 89 12.24 -13.00 -4.82
N TYR A 90 10.92 -13.05 -4.66
CA TYR A 90 10.04 -11.95 -5.04
C TYR A 90 10.18 -10.75 -4.09
N VAL A 91 10.36 -11.00 -2.80
CA VAL A 91 10.62 -9.95 -1.80
C VAL A 91 11.91 -9.22 -2.11
N ASP A 92 12.99 -9.94 -2.44
CA ASP A 92 14.26 -9.34 -2.87
C ASP A 92 14.09 -8.51 -4.15
N LEU A 93 13.28 -8.99 -5.10
CA LEU A 93 12.96 -8.27 -6.33
C LEU A 93 12.21 -6.96 -6.05
N VAL A 94 11.19 -7.00 -5.18
CA VAL A 94 10.42 -5.81 -4.78
C VAL A 94 11.30 -4.83 -4.00
N ALA A 95 12.19 -5.31 -3.13
CA ALA A 95 13.14 -4.48 -2.40
C ALA A 95 14.12 -3.77 -3.35
N ALA A 96 14.66 -4.50 -4.32
CA ALA A 96 15.50 -3.91 -5.37
C ALA A 96 14.71 -2.84 -6.16
N TYR A 97 13.46 -3.11 -6.54
CA TYR A 97 12.65 -2.15 -7.29
C TYR A 97 12.35 -0.88 -6.48
N SER A 98 12.05 -1.04 -5.19
CA SER A 98 11.82 0.07 -4.25
C SER A 98 13.05 0.98 -4.15
N LEU A 99 14.26 0.43 -4.17
CA LEU A 99 15.50 1.20 -4.21
C LEU A 99 15.62 2.04 -5.50
N TYR A 100 15.30 1.48 -6.67
CA TYR A 100 15.31 2.23 -7.93
C TYR A 100 14.22 3.31 -7.98
N ILE A 101 13.04 3.04 -7.41
CA ILE A 101 11.96 4.03 -7.26
C ILE A 101 12.42 5.18 -6.36
N GLY A 102 13.06 4.89 -5.22
CA GLY A 102 13.58 5.91 -4.31
C GLY A 102 14.66 6.77 -4.97
N LEU A 103 15.59 6.13 -5.69
CA LEU A 103 16.58 6.84 -6.49
C LEU A 103 15.93 7.72 -7.58
N ALA A 104 14.92 7.19 -8.28
CA ALA A 104 14.18 7.95 -9.29
C ALA A 104 13.46 9.16 -8.65
N SER A 105 12.86 9.00 -7.46
CA SER A 105 12.28 10.10 -6.69
C SER A 105 13.29 11.21 -6.41
N VAL A 106 14.48 10.87 -5.89
CA VAL A 106 15.55 11.86 -5.65
C VAL A 106 15.97 12.54 -6.96
N VAL A 107 16.18 11.79 -8.04
CA VAL A 107 16.55 12.36 -9.35
C VAL A 107 15.46 13.29 -9.89
N LEU A 108 14.18 12.89 -9.80
CA LEU A 108 13.03 13.71 -10.22
C LEU A 108 12.95 15.01 -9.41
N ALA A 109 13.26 14.98 -8.11
CA ALA A 109 13.34 16.18 -7.29
C ALA A 109 14.45 17.12 -7.75
N LEU A 110 15.64 16.58 -8.04
CA LEU A 110 16.80 17.37 -8.49
C LEU A 110 16.56 18.07 -9.83
N ILE A 111 15.85 17.42 -10.76
CA ILE A 111 15.49 18.04 -12.05
C ILE A 111 14.28 18.99 -11.96
N GLY A 112 13.68 19.15 -10.77
CA GLY A 112 12.58 20.08 -10.55
C GLY A 112 11.21 19.57 -10.99
N PHE A 113 10.99 18.24 -11.03
CA PHE A 113 9.68 17.65 -11.31
C PHE A 113 8.59 18.14 -10.34
N GLY A 114 8.96 18.41 -9.08
CA GLY A 114 8.08 19.03 -8.08
C GLY A 114 7.48 20.37 -8.54
N LYS A 115 8.21 21.16 -9.34
CA LYS A 115 7.68 22.40 -9.93
C LYS A 115 6.65 22.12 -11.00
N LEU A 116 6.87 21.12 -11.84
CA LEU A 116 5.94 20.72 -12.91
C LEU A 116 4.61 20.22 -12.33
N ALA A 117 4.66 19.46 -11.23
CA ALA A 117 3.47 18.95 -10.55
C ALA A 117 2.51 20.07 -10.07
N LYS A 118 3.04 21.25 -9.71
CA LYS A 118 2.23 22.42 -9.32
C LYS A 118 1.32 22.89 -10.45
N TRP A 119 1.68 22.65 -11.72
CA TRP A 119 0.91 23.05 -12.90
C TRP A 119 -0.12 22.02 -13.36
N VAL A 120 -0.25 20.88 -12.67
CA VAL A 120 -1.24 19.85 -13.03
C VAL A 120 -2.65 20.45 -12.90
N PRO A 121 -3.44 20.51 -14.00
CA PRO A 121 -4.77 21.10 -13.97
C PRO A 121 -5.71 20.40 -12.99
N GLN A 122 -6.65 21.16 -12.40
CA GLN A 122 -7.64 20.62 -11.46
C GLN A 122 -8.44 19.43 -12.02
N PRO A 123 -8.92 19.43 -13.30
CA PRO A 123 -9.63 18.27 -13.84
C PRO A 123 -8.79 16.98 -13.85
N VAL A 124 -7.48 17.09 -14.10
CA VAL A 124 -6.56 15.95 -14.09
C VAL A 124 -6.39 15.41 -12.67
N ARG A 125 -6.22 16.29 -11.68
CA ARG A 125 -6.14 15.89 -10.26
C ARG A 125 -7.41 15.18 -9.80
N SER A 126 -8.57 15.71 -10.18
CA SER A 126 -9.87 15.09 -9.86
C SER A 126 -10.04 13.74 -10.54
N GLY A 127 -9.70 13.63 -11.83
CA GLY A 127 -9.75 12.36 -12.57
C GLY A 127 -8.81 11.31 -11.98
N PHE A 128 -7.60 11.71 -11.59
CA PHE A 128 -6.66 10.84 -10.89
C PHE A 128 -7.24 10.33 -9.57
N LYS A 129 -7.77 11.21 -8.70
CA LYS A 129 -8.43 10.80 -7.43
C LYS A 129 -9.57 9.80 -7.65
N TRP A 130 -10.40 10.00 -8.68
CA TRP A 130 -11.46 9.05 -9.04
C TRP A 130 -10.90 7.70 -9.50
N GLY A 131 -9.91 7.72 -10.39
CA GLY A 131 -9.23 6.49 -10.84
C GLY A 131 -8.60 5.72 -9.68
N CYS A 132 -7.98 6.44 -8.74
CA CYS A 132 -7.45 5.88 -7.49
C CYS A 132 -8.53 5.16 -6.68
N ALA A 133 -9.64 5.84 -6.42
CA ALA A 133 -10.75 5.30 -5.63
C ALA A 133 -11.38 4.06 -6.29
N VAL A 134 -11.57 4.09 -7.62
CA VAL A 134 -12.07 2.94 -8.38
C VAL A 134 -11.07 1.78 -8.32
N GLY A 135 -9.76 2.04 -8.48
CA GLY A 135 -8.73 1.02 -8.39
C GLY A 135 -8.69 0.33 -7.03
N VAL A 136 -8.80 1.10 -5.93
CA VAL A 136 -8.94 0.56 -4.56
C VAL A 136 -10.15 -0.36 -4.48
N LEU A 137 -11.31 0.10 -4.94
CA LEU A 137 -12.55 -0.67 -4.86
C LEU A 137 -12.46 -1.98 -5.66
N VAL A 138 -11.93 -1.92 -6.88
CA VAL A 138 -11.67 -3.10 -7.73
C VAL A 138 -10.76 -4.11 -7.02
N SER A 139 -9.74 -3.65 -6.28
CA SER A 139 -8.83 -4.53 -5.54
C SER A 139 -9.41 -5.07 -4.22
N ALA A 140 -10.31 -4.32 -3.58
CA ALA A 140 -10.86 -4.68 -2.27
C ALA A 140 -11.99 -5.72 -2.37
N VAL A 141 -12.85 -5.62 -3.40
CA VAL A 141 -14.02 -6.50 -3.57
C VAL A 141 -13.67 -8.00 -3.60
N PRO A 142 -12.63 -8.46 -4.32
CA PRO A 142 -12.19 -9.85 -4.28
C PRO A 142 -11.90 -10.37 -2.88
N ASN A 143 -11.20 -9.57 -2.06
CA ASN A 143 -10.81 -9.97 -0.70
C ASN A 143 -11.96 -9.77 0.31
N GLY A 144 -12.90 -8.87 0.03
CA GLY A 144 -14.01 -8.57 0.92
C GLY A 144 -15.18 -9.56 0.83
N PHE A 145 -15.45 -10.13 -0.35
CA PHE A 145 -16.64 -10.98 -0.54
C PHE A 145 -16.36 -12.49 -0.57
N PHE A 146 -15.13 -12.92 -0.85
CA PHE A 146 -14.80 -14.34 -1.00
C PHE A 146 -14.12 -14.89 0.27
N ALA A 147 -14.41 -16.15 0.61
CA ALA A 147 -13.93 -16.76 1.84
C ALA A 147 -12.41 -16.89 1.85
N LEU A 148 -11.81 -17.30 0.73
CA LEU A 148 -10.34 -17.34 0.55
C LEU A 148 -9.84 -16.16 -0.30
N GLY A 149 -10.61 -15.06 -0.32
CA GLY A 149 -10.26 -13.80 -0.98
C GLY A 149 -10.01 -13.92 -2.49
N GLY A 150 -9.10 -13.08 -2.99
CA GLY A 150 -8.81 -12.97 -4.42
C GLY A 150 -8.27 -14.25 -5.08
N SER A 151 -7.62 -15.15 -4.33
CA SER A 151 -7.18 -16.45 -4.85
C SER A 151 -8.34 -17.34 -5.26
N GLU A 152 -9.40 -17.39 -4.46
CA GLU A 152 -10.62 -18.16 -4.74
C GLU A 152 -11.30 -17.65 -6.01
N LEU A 153 -11.51 -16.34 -6.06
CA LEU A 153 -12.15 -15.67 -7.18
C LEU A 153 -11.40 -15.91 -8.49
N LYS A 154 -10.06 -15.86 -8.46
CA LYS A 154 -9.26 -16.13 -9.66
C LYS A 154 -9.43 -17.54 -10.18
N GLN A 155 -9.60 -18.54 -9.31
CA GLN A 155 -9.88 -19.91 -9.72
C GLN A 155 -11.25 -19.98 -10.43
N TYR A 156 -12.29 -19.38 -9.83
CA TYR A 156 -13.61 -19.31 -10.47
C TYR A 156 -13.60 -18.56 -11.81
N VAL A 157 -12.87 -17.44 -11.89
CA VAL A 157 -12.75 -16.69 -13.14
C VAL A 157 -12.00 -17.50 -14.19
N ALA A 158 -10.93 -18.20 -13.81
CA ALA A 158 -10.16 -19.04 -14.73
C ALA A 158 -10.99 -20.16 -15.37
N GLU A 159 -12.00 -20.67 -14.66
CA GLU A 159 -12.92 -21.70 -15.15
C GLU A 159 -14.15 -21.12 -15.90
N SER A 160 -14.29 -19.80 -15.94
CA SER A 160 -15.45 -19.12 -16.51
C SER A 160 -15.28 -18.73 -17.97
N THR A 161 -16.39 -18.64 -18.71
CA THR A 161 -16.42 -18.12 -20.09
C THR A 161 -15.99 -16.66 -20.19
N LEU A 162 -16.03 -15.89 -19.09
CA LEU A 162 -15.54 -14.52 -19.05
C LEU A 162 -14.02 -14.46 -19.25
N ARG A 163 -13.26 -15.47 -18.79
CA ARG A 163 -11.83 -15.54 -19.03
C ARG A 163 -11.52 -15.69 -20.53
N ASP A 164 -12.25 -16.57 -21.21
CA ASP A 164 -12.06 -16.84 -22.64
C ASP A 164 -12.37 -15.62 -23.51
N LEU A 165 -13.41 -14.86 -23.17
CA LEU A 165 -13.76 -13.61 -23.86
C LEU A 165 -12.69 -12.52 -23.71
N VAL A 166 -12.01 -12.51 -22.56
CA VAL A 166 -11.07 -11.46 -22.17
C VAL A 166 -9.63 -11.78 -22.56
N ALA A 167 -9.26 -13.06 -22.62
CA ALA A 167 -7.90 -13.52 -22.92
C ALA A 167 -7.26 -12.86 -24.17
N PRO A 168 -7.97 -12.65 -25.30
CA PRO A 168 -7.40 -12.01 -26.48
C PRO A 168 -6.97 -10.55 -26.26
N PHE A 169 -7.61 -9.85 -25.30
CA PHE A 169 -7.41 -8.43 -25.06
C PHE A 169 -6.44 -8.15 -23.90
N GLN A 170 -6.07 -9.17 -23.12
CA GLN A 170 -5.25 -9.00 -21.93
C GLN A 170 -3.88 -8.38 -22.23
N ALA A 171 -3.27 -8.73 -23.36
CA ALA A 171 -1.97 -8.17 -23.77
C ALA A 171 -2.05 -6.66 -24.09
N ALA A 172 -3.20 -6.18 -24.56
CA ALA A 172 -3.41 -4.76 -24.84
C ALA A 172 -3.78 -3.96 -23.59
N PHE A 173 -4.36 -4.61 -22.58
CA PHE A 173 -4.87 -3.98 -21.38
C PHE A 173 -4.40 -4.74 -20.12
N PRO A 174 -3.22 -4.41 -19.56
CA PRO A 174 -2.65 -5.10 -18.40
C PRO A 174 -3.56 -5.10 -17.16
N GLY A 175 -4.40 -4.06 -16.98
CA GLY A 175 -5.35 -3.96 -15.87
C GLY A 175 -6.64 -4.78 -16.03
N LEU A 176 -6.85 -5.38 -17.21
CA LEU A 176 -8.09 -6.08 -17.55
C LEU A 176 -8.41 -7.26 -16.63
N PRO A 177 -7.45 -8.10 -16.18
CA PRO A 177 -7.73 -9.20 -15.24
C PRO A 177 -8.38 -8.72 -13.93
N ASN A 178 -7.91 -7.60 -13.38
CA ASN A 178 -8.49 -7.05 -12.14
C ASN A 178 -9.93 -6.58 -12.35
N VAL A 179 -10.20 -5.94 -13.50
CA VAL A 179 -11.56 -5.51 -13.87
C VAL A 179 -12.46 -6.74 -14.11
N THR A 180 -11.95 -7.79 -14.75
CA THR A 180 -12.70 -9.03 -14.97
C THR A 180 -13.06 -9.70 -13.65
N ASN A 181 -12.11 -9.81 -12.71
CA ASN A 181 -12.36 -10.36 -11.38
C ASN A 181 -13.45 -9.57 -10.66
N PHE A 182 -13.36 -8.23 -10.68
CA PHE A 182 -14.36 -7.36 -10.07
C PHE A 182 -15.76 -7.53 -10.70
N ILE A 183 -15.86 -7.53 -12.02
CA ILE A 183 -17.13 -7.73 -12.73
C ILE A 183 -17.71 -9.12 -12.41
N PHE A 184 -16.87 -10.16 -12.42
CA PHE A 184 -17.29 -11.52 -12.09
C PHE A 184 -17.88 -11.60 -10.68
N ALA A 185 -17.20 -10.98 -9.71
CA ALA A 185 -17.67 -10.91 -8.33
C ALA A 185 -19.06 -10.26 -8.22
N LEU A 186 -19.32 -9.19 -8.98
CA LEU A 186 -20.62 -8.50 -8.95
C LEU A 186 -21.75 -9.28 -9.63
N ILE A 187 -21.44 -10.04 -10.69
CA ILE A 187 -22.45 -10.81 -11.44
C ILE A 187 -22.87 -12.06 -10.67
N HIS A 188 -22.02 -12.57 -9.76
CA HIS A 188 -22.25 -13.82 -9.04
C HIS A 188 -22.29 -13.63 -7.50
N PRO A 189 -23.29 -12.90 -6.97
CA PRO A 189 -23.43 -12.70 -5.53
C PRO A 189 -23.71 -13.99 -4.75
N ASN A 190 -24.15 -15.04 -5.44
CA ASN A 190 -24.36 -16.38 -4.87
C ASN A 190 -23.06 -17.10 -4.51
N MET A 191 -21.91 -16.64 -5.01
CA MET A 191 -20.58 -17.20 -4.68
C MET A 191 -19.89 -16.45 -3.54
N TRP A 192 -20.53 -15.43 -2.97
CA TRP A 192 -19.96 -14.68 -1.86
C TRP A 192 -19.98 -15.51 -0.57
N GLY A 193 -18.87 -15.47 0.16
CA GLY A 193 -18.83 -15.97 1.52
C GLY A 193 -19.67 -15.07 2.43
N LEU A 194 -20.61 -15.65 3.16
CA LEU A 194 -21.53 -14.89 4.01
C LEU A 194 -20.78 -14.11 5.11
N GLU A 195 -19.90 -14.79 5.84
CA GLU A 195 -19.11 -14.21 6.93
C GLU A 195 -18.17 -13.07 6.48
N PRO A 196 -17.27 -13.24 5.48
CA PRO A 196 -16.41 -12.14 5.01
C PRO A 196 -17.23 -10.97 4.46
N THR A 197 -18.31 -11.24 3.73
CA THR A 197 -19.19 -10.20 3.19
C THR A 197 -19.80 -9.35 4.30
N ILE A 198 -20.32 -9.99 5.35
CA ILE A 198 -20.90 -9.28 6.50
C ILE A 198 -19.81 -8.42 7.18
N MET A 199 -18.62 -8.98 7.43
CA MET A 199 -17.51 -8.23 8.05
C MET A 199 -17.08 -7.05 7.18
N PHE A 200 -16.96 -7.26 5.87
CA PHE A 200 -16.53 -6.23 4.92
C PHE A 200 -17.55 -5.09 4.83
N VAL A 201 -18.84 -5.41 4.66
CA VAL A 201 -19.91 -4.41 4.53
C VAL A 201 -20.13 -3.66 5.84
N LEU A 202 -20.25 -4.37 6.97
CA LEU A 202 -20.46 -3.74 8.27
C LEU A 202 -19.23 -2.96 8.73
N GLY A 203 -18.03 -3.50 8.52
CA GLY A 203 -16.77 -2.82 8.82
C GLY A 203 -16.62 -1.54 8.00
N THR A 204 -16.91 -1.60 6.70
CA THR A 204 -16.89 -0.41 5.83
C THR A 204 -17.92 0.63 6.28
N ALA A 205 -19.16 0.22 6.54
CA ALA A 205 -20.21 1.13 7.03
C ALA A 205 -19.85 1.77 8.37
N PHE A 206 -19.28 0.99 9.30
CA PHE A 206 -18.83 1.51 10.59
C PHE A 206 -17.68 2.52 10.46
N ILE A 207 -16.71 2.28 9.57
CA ILE A 207 -15.62 3.23 9.32
C ILE A 207 -16.16 4.51 8.68
N MET A 208 -17.06 4.40 7.71
CA MET A 208 -17.65 5.57 7.03
C MET A 208 -18.48 6.44 7.99
N GLU A 209 -19.25 5.82 8.86
CA GLU A 209 -20.14 6.50 9.82
C GLU A 209 -19.51 6.64 11.22
N GLY A 210 -18.24 6.28 11.39
CA GLY A 210 -17.59 6.21 12.70
C GLY A 210 -17.63 7.54 13.45
N LYS A 211 -17.54 8.66 12.72
CA LYS A 211 -17.65 10.03 13.28
C LYS A 211 -19.04 10.34 13.86
N THR A 212 -20.08 9.63 13.42
CA THR A 212 -21.46 9.78 13.89
C THR A 212 -21.70 8.96 15.16
N TYR A 213 -21.14 7.75 15.23
CA TYR A 213 -21.41 6.80 16.32
C TYR A 213 -20.40 6.86 17.47
N LEU A 214 -19.14 7.22 17.20
CA LEU A 214 -18.11 7.25 18.23
C LEU A 214 -18.16 8.56 19.03
N PRO A 215 -17.89 8.50 20.35
CA PRO A 215 -17.75 9.70 21.15
C PRO A 215 -16.74 10.68 20.56
N ARG A 216 -17.09 11.97 20.53
CA ARG A 216 -16.25 13.05 19.94
C ARG A 216 -14.87 13.23 20.59
N PHE A 217 -14.65 12.67 21.79
CA PHE A 217 -13.35 12.71 22.45
C PHE A 217 -12.37 11.67 21.89
N LEU A 218 -12.87 10.65 21.17
CA LEU A 218 -12.02 9.67 20.54
C LEU A 218 -11.36 10.28 19.30
N PRO A 219 -10.07 10.03 19.12
CA PRO A 219 -9.34 10.54 17.98
C PRO A 219 -9.77 9.83 16.68
N PRO A 220 -9.69 10.51 15.52
CA PRO A 220 -9.93 9.88 14.22
C PRO A 220 -9.06 8.64 14.00
N GLY A 221 -9.63 7.61 13.37
CA GLY A 221 -8.98 6.32 13.16
C GLY A 221 -9.23 5.31 14.28
N THR A 222 -9.79 5.72 15.42
CA THR A 222 -10.22 4.76 16.46
C THR A 222 -11.23 3.75 15.92
N GLU A 223 -12.08 4.16 14.99
CA GLU A 223 -13.02 3.31 14.27
C GLU A 223 -12.33 2.14 13.54
N VAL A 224 -11.18 2.39 12.92
CA VAL A 224 -10.40 1.37 12.22
C VAL A 224 -9.85 0.36 13.22
N ILE A 225 -9.25 0.85 14.31
CA ILE A 225 -8.69 0.01 15.37
C ILE A 225 -9.77 -0.88 15.99
N LEU A 226 -10.95 -0.32 16.29
CA LEU A 226 -12.05 -1.05 16.89
C LEU A 226 -12.60 -2.13 15.96
N VAL A 227 -12.80 -1.83 14.68
CA VAL A 227 -13.27 -2.83 13.70
C VAL A 227 -12.25 -3.94 13.51
N THR A 228 -10.96 -3.61 13.37
CA THR A 228 -9.91 -4.63 13.22
C THR A 228 -9.79 -5.50 14.47
N ALA A 229 -9.84 -4.91 15.66
CA ALA A 229 -9.80 -5.65 16.92
C ALA A 229 -11.03 -6.56 17.08
N ALA A 230 -12.23 -6.06 16.77
CA ALA A 230 -13.46 -6.84 16.84
C ALA A 230 -13.46 -8.02 15.84
N ALA A 231 -13.03 -7.79 14.60
CA ALA A 231 -12.90 -8.84 13.59
C ALA A 231 -11.85 -9.89 13.99
N THR A 232 -10.72 -9.46 14.55
CA THR A 232 -9.69 -10.37 15.08
C THR A 232 -10.22 -11.20 16.25
N ALA A 233 -10.91 -10.57 17.20
CA ALA A 233 -11.52 -11.27 18.32
C ALA A 233 -12.57 -12.29 17.85
N TYR A 234 -13.41 -11.92 16.89
CA TYR A 234 -14.35 -12.85 16.27
C TYR A 234 -13.62 -14.03 15.63
N SER A 235 -12.58 -13.76 14.83
CA SER A 235 -11.80 -14.79 14.16
C SER A 235 -11.21 -15.80 15.13
N VAL A 236 -10.65 -15.34 16.25
CA VAL A 236 -10.06 -16.20 17.30
C VAL A 236 -11.14 -16.96 18.10
N LEU A 237 -12.24 -16.31 18.47
CA LEU A 237 -13.27 -16.91 19.32
C LEU A 237 -14.14 -17.94 18.59
N TYR A 238 -14.40 -17.72 17.31
CA TYR A 238 -15.27 -18.56 16.49
C TYR A 238 -14.52 -19.42 15.47
N ASN A 239 -13.18 -19.39 15.49
CA ASN A 239 -12.30 -20.13 14.59
C ASN A 239 -12.67 -19.93 13.11
N TYR A 240 -12.66 -18.65 12.70
CA TYR A 240 -13.03 -18.23 11.35
C TYR A 240 -12.27 -19.01 10.28
N SER A 241 -13.00 -19.62 9.34
CA SER A 241 -12.42 -20.52 8.34
C SER A 241 -11.99 -19.82 7.05
N GLY A 242 -12.24 -18.51 6.91
CA GLY A 242 -11.82 -17.73 5.75
C GLY A 242 -10.36 -17.30 5.83
N GLY A 243 -9.94 -16.49 4.86
CA GLY A 243 -8.59 -15.95 4.76
C GLY A 243 -8.25 -15.10 5.98
N VAL A 244 -7.10 -15.38 6.58
CA VAL A 244 -6.51 -14.61 7.67
C VAL A 244 -5.07 -14.23 7.31
N VAL A 245 -4.54 -13.21 7.95
CA VAL A 245 -3.20 -12.64 7.71
C VAL A 245 -2.06 -13.66 7.91
N GLY A 246 -2.36 -14.79 8.55
CA GLY A 246 -1.41 -15.85 8.86
C GLY A 246 -0.63 -15.56 10.14
N GLU A 247 0.35 -16.42 10.43
CA GLU A 247 1.22 -16.26 11.59
C GLU A 247 2.38 -15.31 11.27
N ILE A 248 2.76 -14.48 12.24
CA ILE A 248 4.01 -13.71 12.17
C ILE A 248 5.14 -14.71 12.49
N PRO A 249 6.13 -14.91 11.60
CA PRO A 249 7.22 -15.82 11.87
C PRO A 249 7.94 -15.46 13.17
N ALA A 250 8.37 -16.48 13.93
CA ALA A 250 9.21 -16.26 15.08
C ALA A 250 10.53 -15.63 14.62
N LEU A 251 10.73 -14.35 14.96
CA LEU A 251 12.00 -13.67 14.73
C LEU A 251 13.08 -14.40 15.53
N ASP A 252 14.22 -14.69 14.89
CA ASP A 252 15.38 -15.22 15.58
C ASP A 252 15.72 -14.28 16.74
N PRO A 253 15.64 -14.74 18.01
CA PRO A 253 15.98 -13.93 19.16
C PRO A 253 17.40 -13.38 19.10
N ASP A 254 18.25 -14.00 18.27
CA ASP A 254 19.64 -13.61 18.06
C ASP A 254 19.88 -12.61 16.93
N ALA A 255 18.92 -12.39 16.05
CA ALA A 255 19.00 -11.39 14.99
C ALA A 255 18.58 -10.00 15.50
N GLY A 256 19.33 -8.94 15.13
CA GLY A 256 18.91 -7.56 15.35
C GLY A 256 19.99 -6.58 15.80
N ILE A 257 19.57 -5.33 15.97
CA ILE A 257 20.44 -4.22 16.39
C ILE A 257 20.33 -4.07 17.91
N PHE A 258 21.47 -3.99 18.58
CA PHE A 258 21.56 -3.79 20.03
C PHE A 258 21.57 -2.31 20.37
N PHE A 259 20.57 -1.81 21.11
CA PHE A 259 20.56 -0.43 21.61
C PHE A 259 20.08 -0.36 23.06
N GLY A 260 20.98 0.03 23.97
CA GLY A 260 20.62 0.35 25.36
C GLY A 260 19.93 -0.77 26.16
N GLY A 261 20.24 -2.04 25.87
CA GLY A 261 19.61 -3.20 26.53
C GLY A 261 18.28 -3.65 25.91
N LEU A 262 17.77 -2.94 24.90
CA LEU A 262 16.64 -3.36 24.07
C LEU A 262 17.19 -4.00 22.78
N ARG A 263 16.80 -5.25 22.51
CA ARG A 263 17.13 -5.95 21.26
C ARG A 263 15.97 -5.72 20.30
N ILE A 264 16.23 -5.01 19.20
CA ILE A 264 15.24 -4.80 18.15
C ILE A 264 15.57 -5.80 17.04
N PRO A 265 14.72 -6.82 16.80
CA PRO A 265 14.92 -7.77 15.73
C PRO A 265 14.74 -7.05 14.39
N VAL A 266 15.86 -6.70 13.77
CA VAL A 266 15.93 -6.03 12.48
C VAL A 266 16.75 -6.92 11.56
N GLU A 267 16.13 -7.34 10.47
CA GLU A 267 16.85 -7.92 9.35
C GLU A 267 17.35 -6.77 8.46
N VAL A 268 18.65 -6.69 8.26
CA VAL A 268 19.25 -5.68 7.38
C VAL A 268 19.52 -6.35 6.04
N VAL A 269 18.79 -5.90 5.02
CA VAL A 269 19.01 -6.36 3.65
C VAL A 269 20.32 -5.76 3.14
N ASP A 270 21.17 -6.61 2.54
CA ASP A 270 22.42 -6.17 1.92
C ASP A 270 22.12 -5.44 0.60
N VAL A 271 22.21 -4.11 0.63
CA VAL A 271 22.01 -3.24 -0.54
C VAL A 271 22.90 -3.64 -1.71
N ARG A 272 24.11 -4.14 -1.45
CA ARG A 272 25.00 -4.60 -2.52
C ARG A 272 24.38 -5.77 -3.25
N LYS A 273 23.84 -6.75 -2.52
CA LYS A 273 23.15 -7.91 -3.11
C LYS A 273 21.94 -7.50 -3.91
N LEU A 274 21.14 -6.55 -3.41
CA LEU A 274 19.98 -6.03 -4.16
C LEU A 274 20.36 -5.43 -5.51
N VAL A 275 21.53 -4.79 -5.62
CA VAL A 275 21.98 -4.16 -6.86
C VAL A 275 22.73 -5.14 -7.77
N THR A 276 23.47 -6.11 -7.21
CA THR A 276 24.35 -6.98 -8.00
C THR A 276 23.79 -8.37 -8.29
N GLU A 277 23.00 -8.94 -7.38
CA GLU A 277 22.58 -10.35 -7.44
C GLU A 277 21.11 -10.50 -7.88
N VAL A 278 20.25 -9.52 -7.56
CA VAL A 278 18.84 -9.56 -7.93
C VAL A 278 18.67 -9.23 -9.43
N PRO A 279 18.05 -10.12 -10.24
CA PRO A 279 17.96 -9.95 -11.69
C PRO A 279 16.86 -8.97 -12.11
N ILE A 280 16.76 -7.81 -11.45
CA ILE A 280 15.63 -6.88 -11.64
C ILE A 280 15.48 -6.38 -13.08
N VAL A 281 16.59 -6.12 -13.76
CA VAL A 281 16.60 -5.62 -15.14
C VAL A 281 15.98 -6.65 -16.11
N THR A 282 16.01 -7.93 -15.77
CA THR A 282 15.41 -8.98 -16.61
C THR A 282 13.89 -8.85 -16.69
N GLN A 283 13.23 -8.37 -15.62
CA GLN A 283 11.78 -8.12 -15.62
C GLN A 283 11.40 -6.97 -16.56
N PHE A 284 12.35 -6.05 -16.82
CA PHE A 284 12.19 -4.92 -17.73
C PHE A 284 12.84 -5.18 -19.09
N GLY A 285 12.75 -6.43 -19.58
CA GLY A 285 13.23 -6.83 -20.90
C GLY A 285 14.75 -6.74 -21.08
N GLY A 286 15.52 -6.78 -19.98
CA GLY A 286 16.96 -6.63 -20.01
C GLY A 286 17.44 -5.18 -20.18
N SER A 287 16.55 -4.19 -20.10
CA SER A 287 16.87 -2.78 -20.36
C SER A 287 16.89 -1.95 -19.08
N TRP A 288 18.07 -1.43 -18.73
CA TRP A 288 18.25 -0.45 -17.66
C TRP A 288 17.43 0.82 -17.89
N PHE A 289 17.24 1.21 -19.16
CA PHE A 289 16.40 2.35 -19.51
C PHE A 289 14.93 2.09 -19.18
N MET A 290 14.41 0.89 -19.49
CA MET A 290 13.02 0.54 -19.17
C MET A 290 12.79 0.48 -17.66
N LEU A 291 13.75 -0.08 -16.90
CA LEU A 291 13.71 -0.04 -15.43
C LEU A 291 13.68 1.41 -14.92
N ALA A 292 14.58 2.28 -15.41
CA ALA A 292 14.64 3.68 -14.98
C ALA A 292 13.35 4.44 -15.35
N LEU A 293 12.78 4.18 -16.52
CA LEU A 293 11.52 4.76 -16.97
C LEU A 293 10.35 4.30 -16.09
N SER A 294 10.23 3.00 -15.84
CA SER A 294 9.18 2.41 -14.98
C SER A 294 9.28 2.94 -13.55
N ALA A 295 10.48 2.94 -12.95
CA ALA A 295 10.73 3.51 -11.63
C ALA A 295 10.39 5.02 -11.56
N SER A 296 10.69 5.78 -12.62
CA SER A 296 10.35 7.21 -12.69
C SER A 296 8.85 7.46 -12.81
N ILE A 297 8.14 6.63 -13.60
CA ILE A 297 6.67 6.69 -13.70
C ILE A 297 6.05 6.37 -12.34
N PHE A 298 6.51 5.31 -11.69
CA PHE A 298 6.07 4.93 -10.35
C PHE A 298 6.30 6.06 -9.34
N ALA A 299 7.52 6.59 -9.29
CA ALA A 299 7.87 7.71 -8.40
C ALA A 299 6.99 8.94 -8.65
N GLY A 300 6.73 9.28 -9.91
CA GLY A 300 5.85 10.37 -10.29
C GLY A 300 4.39 10.16 -9.87
N VAL A 301 3.84 8.95 -10.08
CA VAL A 301 2.47 8.61 -9.66
C VAL A 301 2.33 8.66 -8.14
N ASN A 302 3.30 8.10 -7.40
CA ASN A 302 3.32 8.18 -5.94
C ASN A 302 3.36 9.64 -5.47
N PHE A 303 4.18 10.47 -6.13
CA PHE A 303 4.31 11.89 -5.79
C PHE A 303 3.03 12.70 -6.04
N LEU A 304 2.25 12.35 -7.07
CA LEU A 304 0.95 12.99 -7.31
C LEU A 304 -0.03 12.75 -6.15
N SER A 305 0.02 11.58 -5.51
CA SER A 305 -0.76 11.28 -4.30
C SER A 305 -0.31 12.16 -3.12
N VAL A 306 1.01 12.25 -2.88
CA VAL A 306 1.61 13.12 -1.85
C VAL A 306 1.19 14.57 -2.07
N MET A 307 1.32 15.09 -3.28
CA MET A 307 0.90 16.45 -3.64
C MET A 307 -0.60 16.65 -3.37
N GLY A 308 -1.44 15.66 -3.71
CA GLY A 308 -2.88 15.74 -3.49
C GLY A 308 -3.26 15.91 -2.02
N ILE A 309 -2.50 15.27 -1.12
CA ILE A 309 -2.67 15.37 0.34
C ILE A 309 -2.08 16.69 0.85
N ALA A 310 -0.84 17.00 0.47
CA ALA A 310 -0.15 18.21 0.91
C ALA A 310 -0.88 19.49 0.50
N SER A 311 -1.41 19.54 -0.72
CA SER A 311 -2.25 20.67 -1.19
C SER A 311 -3.61 20.75 -0.47
N GLY A 312 -4.14 19.61 0.01
CA GLY A 312 -5.31 19.58 0.88
C GLY A 312 -5.03 20.28 2.22
N PHE A 313 -3.97 19.85 2.91
CA PHE A 313 -3.54 20.48 4.17
C PHE A 313 -3.14 21.95 4.00
N GLU A 314 -2.48 22.32 2.89
CA GLU A 314 -2.18 23.73 2.60
C GLU A 314 -3.45 24.56 2.47
N ASN A 315 -4.50 24.03 1.82
CA ASN A 315 -5.77 24.72 1.64
C ASN A 315 -6.57 24.81 2.95
N GLU A 316 -6.47 23.81 3.82
CA GLU A 316 -7.16 23.76 5.12
C GLU A 316 -6.46 24.58 6.20
N ASP A 317 -5.13 24.43 6.33
CA ASP A 317 -4.34 25.00 7.42
C ASP A 317 -3.55 26.27 7.02
N GLY A 318 -3.45 26.55 5.71
CA GLY A 318 -2.69 27.68 5.19
C GLY A 318 -1.18 27.59 5.47
N ILE A 319 -0.64 26.38 5.58
CA ILE A 319 0.79 26.11 5.77
C ILE A 319 1.39 25.67 4.43
N PRO A 320 2.37 26.41 3.89
CA PRO A 320 2.97 26.07 2.62
C PRO A 320 3.86 24.83 2.73
N TRP A 321 3.90 24.05 1.66
CA TRP A 321 4.73 22.85 1.53
C TRP A 321 5.69 22.98 0.35
N ASN A 322 6.75 22.17 0.34
CA ASN A 322 7.79 22.22 -0.69
C ASN A 322 7.80 20.91 -1.49
N ALA A 323 7.41 21.00 -2.76
CA ALA A 323 7.26 19.85 -3.64
C ALA A 323 8.56 19.05 -3.83
N GLU A 324 9.68 19.74 -4.02
CA GLU A 324 10.99 19.10 -4.17
C GLU A 324 11.42 18.41 -2.88
N ARG A 325 11.16 19.02 -1.73
CA ARG A 325 11.45 18.43 -0.41
C ARG A 325 10.63 17.18 -0.16
N GLU A 326 9.33 17.17 -0.48
CA GLU A 326 8.51 15.97 -0.31
C GLU A 326 8.88 14.87 -1.29
N LEU A 327 9.32 15.23 -2.51
CA LEU A 327 9.81 14.25 -3.48
C LEU A 327 11.16 13.66 -3.07
N ILE A 328 12.02 14.44 -2.40
CA ILE A 328 13.24 13.91 -1.74
C ILE A 328 12.86 13.03 -0.54
N ALA A 329 11.89 13.43 0.29
CA ALA A 329 11.45 12.63 1.43
C ALA A 329 10.87 11.29 1.01
N GLN A 330 10.22 11.24 -0.17
CA GLN A 330 9.69 10.03 -0.77
C GLN A 330 10.79 9.05 -1.20
N GLY A 331 11.94 9.59 -1.59
CA GLY A 331 13.07 8.83 -2.12
C GLY A 331 13.89 8.18 -1.02
#